data_AF-A0A9E5P1Z8-F1
#
_entry.id   AF-A0A9E5P1Z8-F1
#
_cell.length_a   1.000
_cell.length_b   1.000
_cell.length_c   1.000
_cell.angle_alpha   90.00
_cell.angle_beta   90.00
_cell.angle_gamma   90.00
#
_symmetry.space_group_name_H-M   'P 1'
#
loop_
_entity.id
_entity.type
_entity.pdbx_description
1 polymer ?
#
loop_
_entity_poly.entity_id
_entity_poly.type
_entity_poly.pdbx_seq_one_letter_code
_entity_poly.pdbx_strand_id
1 'polypeptide(L)'
;MIRAKVWFRCAAMHDPVQPILLEPARIGWRAKLREVDLTIERPFSGEELTHRMKGWITVDPEEFCRVVESRGWLKVFDDGGLVVEMEDEAQLQALERALSEQFGDQVNLEPMLKHSST
;
A
#
# COMPACT_ATOMS: atom_id res chain seq x y z
N MET A 1 -5.43 11.67 -13.24
CA MET A 1 -5.00 10.85 -12.10
C MET A 1 -6.19 10.53 -11.22
N ILE A 2 -6.38 9.23 -11.00
CA ILE A 2 -7.42 8.60 -10.16
C ILE A 2 -6.69 7.89 -9.02
N ARG A 3 -7.34 7.79 -7.86
CA ARG A 3 -6.82 7.08 -6.70
C ARG A 3 -7.83 6.04 -6.25
N ALA A 4 -7.34 4.90 -5.80
CA ALA A 4 -8.15 3.88 -5.16
C ALA A 4 -7.47 3.36 -3.90
N LYS A 5 -8.26 3.14 -2.84
CA LYS A 5 -7.78 2.43 -1.65
C LYS A 5 -7.55 0.97 -2.00
N VAL A 6 -6.53 0.37 -1.40
CA VAL A 6 -6.22 -1.05 -1.55
C VAL A 6 -6.74 -1.81 -0.34
N TRP A 7 -7.63 -2.76 -0.57
CA TRP A 7 -8.15 -3.66 0.44
C TRP A 7 -7.60 -5.06 0.20
N PHE A 8 -6.94 -5.63 1.19
CA PHE A 8 -6.50 -7.03 1.18
C PHE A 8 -7.39 -7.88 2.06
N ARG A 9 -7.41 -9.19 1.83
CA ARG A 9 -7.98 -10.13 2.78
C ARG A 9 -6.99 -10.46 3.88
N CYS A 10 -7.41 -10.28 5.13
CA CYS A 10 -6.63 -10.61 6.32
C CYS A 10 -6.42 -12.14 6.42
N ALA A 11 -5.19 -12.56 6.74
CA ALA A 11 -4.85 -13.99 6.88
C ALA A 11 -5.52 -14.64 8.10
N ALA A 12 -5.78 -13.87 9.17
CA ALA A 12 -6.37 -14.40 10.41
C ALA A 12 -7.90 -14.29 10.44
N MET A 13 -8.44 -13.12 10.09
CA MET A 13 -9.88 -12.82 10.20
C MET A 13 -10.65 -13.05 8.90
N HIS A 14 -9.96 -13.12 7.75
CA HIS A 14 -10.55 -13.19 6.42
C HIS A 14 -11.43 -12.00 6.00
N ASP A 15 -11.48 -10.94 6.81
CA ASP A 15 -12.13 -9.68 6.47
C ASP A 15 -11.25 -8.81 5.55
N PRO A 16 -11.86 -7.89 4.77
CA PRO A 16 -11.13 -6.86 4.04
C PRO A 16 -10.45 -5.88 5.01
N VAL A 17 -9.15 -5.64 4.81
CA VAL A 17 -8.32 -4.75 5.61
C VAL A 17 -7.47 -3.85 4.71
N GLN A 18 -7.40 -2.57 5.05
CA GLN A 18 -6.49 -1.62 4.41
C GLN A 18 -5.21 -1.51 5.25
N PRO A 19 -4.01 -1.69 4.68
CA PRO A 19 -2.77 -1.37 5.37
C PRO A 19 -2.70 0.13 5.65
N ILE A 20 -2.40 0.48 6.89
CA ILE A 20 -2.28 1.86 7.34
C ILE A 20 -0.93 2.07 8.03
N LEU A 21 -0.29 3.21 7.76
CA LEU A 21 0.88 3.70 8.47
C LEU A 21 0.43 4.68 9.56
N LEU A 22 0.41 4.23 10.82
CA LEU A 22 -0.05 5.04 11.95
C LEU A 22 0.93 6.16 12.31
N GLU A 23 2.23 5.90 12.18
CA GLU A 23 3.31 6.86 12.43
C GLU A 23 4.46 6.62 11.44
N PRO A 24 5.23 7.65 11.06
CA PRO A 24 6.42 7.46 10.25
C PRO A 24 7.39 6.46 10.89
N ALA A 25 8.10 5.70 10.07
CA ALA A 25 9.13 4.81 10.58
C ALA A 25 10.27 5.63 11.19
N ARG A 26 10.58 5.37 12.45
CA ARG A 26 11.72 5.96 13.14
C ARG A 26 12.97 5.12 12.88
N ILE A 27 13.93 5.71 12.18
CA ILE A 27 15.18 5.05 11.76
C ILE A 27 16.35 5.73 12.46
N GLY A 28 17.32 4.95 12.92
CA GLY A 28 18.52 5.45 13.59
C GLY A 28 19.70 4.51 13.42
N TRP A 29 20.79 4.82 14.11
CA TRP A 29 22.05 4.10 14.00
C TRP A 29 22.57 3.74 15.39
N ARG A 30 23.15 2.55 15.53
CA ARG A 30 23.99 2.24 16.69
C ARG A 30 25.44 2.47 16.31
N ALA A 31 26.08 3.45 16.95
CA ALA A 31 27.50 3.70 16.73
C ALA A 31 28.37 2.71 17.53
N LYS A 32 29.46 2.24 16.90
CA LYS A 32 30.34 1.21 17.47
C LYS A 32 31.21 1.72 18.63
N LEU A 33 31.60 3.01 18.60
CA LEU A 33 32.64 3.57 19.48
C LEU A 33 32.11 4.52 20.55
N ARG A 34 30.85 4.95 20.43
CA ARG A 34 30.21 5.89 21.34
C ARG A 34 28.70 5.80 21.18
N GLU A 35 27.98 6.36 22.13
CA GLU A 35 26.55 6.56 21.99
C GLU A 35 26.28 7.70 20.99
N VAL A 36 25.31 7.48 20.10
CA VAL A 36 24.84 8.48 19.15
C VAL A 36 23.32 8.41 19.15
N ASP A 37 22.68 9.50 19.57
CA ASP A 37 21.23 9.65 19.59
C ASP A 37 20.77 10.50 18.41
N LEU A 38 20.92 9.94 17.20
CA LEU A 38 20.44 10.55 15.96
C LEU A 38 19.40 9.64 15.33
N THR A 39 18.15 10.11 15.30
CA THR A 39 17.04 9.44 14.62
C THR A 39 16.38 10.34 13.60
N ILE A 40 15.85 9.74 12.54
CA ILE A 40 15.02 10.39 11.54
C ILE A 40 13.66 9.71 11.50
N GLU A 41 12.63 10.46 11.16
CA GLU A 41 11.31 9.94 10.83
C GLU A 41 11.14 9.94 9.32
N ARG A 42 10.80 8.79 8.75
CA ARG A 42 10.51 8.67 7.32
C ARG A 42 9.26 7.82 7.11
N PRO A 43 8.28 8.28 6.33
CA PRO A 43 7.16 7.42 5.96
C PRO A 43 7.65 6.27 5.08
N PHE A 44 6.97 5.14 5.14
CA PHE A 44 7.16 4.08 4.17
C PHE A 44 6.60 4.51 2.80
N SER A 45 7.24 4.04 1.74
CA SER A 45 6.60 3.96 0.43
C SER A 45 5.44 2.96 0.46
N GLY A 46 4.55 3.03 -0.55
CA GLY A 46 3.43 2.08 -0.62
C GLY A 46 3.91 0.63 -0.80
N GLU A 47 4.99 0.42 -1.54
CA GLU A 47 5.62 -0.90 -1.69
C GLU A 47 6.19 -1.41 -0.37
N GLU A 48 6.95 -0.60 0.37
CA GLU A 48 7.47 -0.96 1.69
C GLU A 48 6.34 -1.30 2.67
N LEU A 49 5.28 -0.48 2.74
CA LEU A 49 4.13 -0.76 3.60
C LEU A 49 3.49 -2.10 3.24
N THR A 50 3.33 -2.39 1.94
CA THR A 50 2.79 -3.67 1.46
C THR A 50 3.66 -4.85 1.89
N HIS A 51 4.98 -4.76 1.74
CA HIS A 51 5.89 -5.82 2.19
C HIS A 51 5.86 -6.05 3.70
N ARG A 52 5.64 -5.01 4.51
CA ARG A 52 5.48 -5.15 5.97
C ARG A 52 4.23 -5.92 6.37
N MET A 53 3.25 -6.04 5.47
CA MET A 53 2.03 -6.82 5.70
C MET A 53 2.20 -8.32 5.38
N LYS A 54 3.38 -8.78 4.95
CA LYS A 54 3.62 -10.20 4.68
C LYS A 54 3.24 -11.07 5.90
N GLY A 55 2.39 -12.06 5.66
CA GLY A 55 1.85 -12.95 6.71
C GLY A 55 0.62 -12.41 7.45
N TRP A 56 0.31 -11.11 7.31
CA TRP A 56 -0.94 -10.50 7.80
C TRP A 56 -2.02 -10.47 6.73
N ILE A 57 -1.62 -10.38 5.46
CA ILE A 57 -2.50 -10.49 4.29
C ILE A 57 -2.31 -11.85 3.63
N THR A 58 -3.34 -12.29 2.90
CA THR A 58 -3.40 -13.61 2.26
C THR A 58 -2.60 -13.73 0.96
N VAL A 59 -2.27 -12.61 0.31
CA VAL A 59 -1.48 -12.56 -0.93
C VAL A 59 0.00 -12.37 -0.66
N ASP A 60 0.86 -12.80 -1.59
CA ASP A 60 2.28 -12.45 -1.53
C ASP A 60 2.48 -10.97 -1.94
N PRO A 61 3.12 -10.13 -1.10
CA PRO A 61 3.29 -8.72 -1.39
C PRO A 61 4.11 -8.43 -2.64
N GLU A 62 5.14 -9.24 -2.93
CA GLU A 62 6.01 -9.01 -4.08
C GLU A 62 5.25 -9.24 -5.40
N GLU A 63 4.46 -10.30 -5.44
CA GLU A 63 3.56 -10.57 -6.57
C GLU A 63 2.53 -9.44 -6.75
N PHE A 64 1.91 -8.97 -5.67
CA PHE A 64 0.96 -7.86 -5.73
C PHE A 64 1.62 -6.59 -6.27
N CYS A 65 2.79 -6.20 -5.75
CA CYS A 65 3.49 -5.00 -6.19
C CYS A 65 3.81 -5.06 -7.70
N ARG A 66 4.29 -6.21 -8.19
CA ARG A 66 4.56 -6.41 -9.63
C ARG A 66 3.32 -6.19 -10.51
N VAL A 67 2.15 -6.63 -10.07
CA VAL A 67 0.90 -6.42 -10.81
C VAL A 67 0.56 -4.94 -10.86
N VAL A 68 0.67 -4.24 -9.73
CA VAL A 68 0.33 -2.82 -9.63
C VAL A 68 1.26 -1.95 -10.46
N GLU A 69 2.56 -2.18 -10.42
CA GLU A 69 3.57 -1.39 -11.14
C GLU A 69 3.34 -1.30 -12.65
N SER A 70 2.64 -2.28 -13.23
CA SER A 70 2.32 -2.27 -14.67
C SER A 70 1.28 -1.20 -15.07
N ARG A 71 0.52 -0.66 -14.11
CA ARG A 71 -0.67 0.19 -14.36
C ARG A 71 -0.84 1.36 -13.40
N GLY A 72 -0.08 1.42 -12.32
CA GLY A 72 -0.17 2.47 -11.32
C GLY A 72 0.99 2.48 -10.34
N TRP A 73 0.89 3.36 -9.35
CA TRP A 73 1.91 3.58 -8.34
C TRP A 73 1.33 3.42 -6.95
N LEU A 74 1.94 2.55 -6.13
CA LEU A 74 1.59 2.44 -4.72
C LEU A 74 2.05 3.68 -3.95
N LYS A 75 1.17 4.23 -3.13
CA LYS A 75 1.41 5.39 -2.28
C LYS A 75 0.82 5.16 -0.89
N VAL A 76 1.40 5.85 0.09
CA VAL A 76 0.79 6.04 1.40
C VAL A 76 0.21 7.46 1.39
N PHE A 77 -1.10 7.58 1.61
CA PHE A 77 -1.78 8.88 1.60
C PHE A 77 -1.72 9.56 2.98
N ASP A 78 -2.21 10.79 3.10
CA ASP A 78 -2.06 11.61 4.31
C ASP A 78 -2.70 11.00 5.56
N ASP A 79 -3.72 10.14 5.39
CA ASP A 79 -4.35 9.36 6.46
C ASP A 79 -3.59 8.08 6.84
N GLY A 80 -2.41 7.86 6.24
CA GLY A 80 -1.59 6.67 6.38
C GLY A 80 -2.05 5.49 5.52
N GLY A 81 -3.17 5.59 4.81
CA GLY A 81 -3.74 4.49 4.04
C GLY A 81 -2.94 4.14 2.79
N LEU A 82 -2.79 2.84 2.52
CA LEU A 82 -2.27 2.36 1.26
C LEU A 82 -3.28 2.64 0.14
N VAL A 83 -2.81 3.31 -0.90
CA VAL A 83 -3.57 3.62 -2.11
C VAL A 83 -2.76 3.29 -3.35
N VAL A 84 -3.45 3.08 -4.46
CA VAL A 84 -2.85 3.06 -5.80
C VAL A 84 -3.29 4.31 -6.54
N GLU A 85 -2.32 5.03 -7.10
CA GLU A 85 -2.56 6.14 -8.03
C GLU A 85 -2.39 5.66 -9.46
N MET A 86 -3.32 6.02 -10.33
CA MET A 86 -3.36 5.61 -11.74
C MET A 86 -3.64 6.83 -12.62
N GLU A 87 -3.28 6.76 -13.90
CA GLU A 87 -3.47 7.88 -14.82
C GLU A 87 -4.95 8.20 -15.05
N ASP A 88 -5.74 7.17 -15.33
CA ASP A 88 -7.14 7.24 -15.75
C ASP A 88 -7.97 6.01 -15.33
N GLU A 89 -9.24 6.03 -15.71
CA GLU A 89 -10.24 5.00 -15.40
C GLU A 89 -9.96 3.67 -16.13
N ALA A 90 -9.33 3.74 -17.31
CA ALA A 90 -9.00 2.54 -18.08
C ALA A 90 -7.89 1.74 -17.38
N GLN A 91 -6.92 2.42 -16.77
CA GLN A 91 -5.90 1.75 -15.94
C GLN A 91 -6.49 1.14 -14.67
N LEU A 92 -7.45 1.81 -14.03
CA LEU A 92 -8.18 1.27 -12.89
C LEU A 92 -8.88 -0.05 -13.25
N GLN A 93 -9.73 -0.05 -14.28
CA GLN A 93 -10.46 -1.26 -14.70
C GLN A 93 -9.52 -2.39 -15.12
N ALA A 94 -8.42 -2.06 -15.81
CA ALA A 94 -7.44 -3.04 -16.22
C ALA A 94 -6.65 -3.62 -15.02
N LEU A 95 -6.38 -2.80 -14.00
CA LEU A 95 -5.74 -3.25 -12.77
C LEU A 95 -6.68 -4.13 -11.94
N GLU A 96 -7.94 -3.73 -11.76
CA GLU A 96 -8.95 -4.54 -11.08
C GLU A 96 -9.08 -5.93 -11.72
N ARG A 97 -9.10 -5.97 -13.05
CA ARG A 97 -9.12 -7.24 -13.79
C ARG A 97 -7.87 -8.08 -13.54
N ALA A 98 -6.68 -7.48 -13.62
CA ALA A 98 -5.43 -8.21 -13.39
C ALA A 98 -5.33 -8.75 -11.96
N LEU A 99 -5.75 -7.95 -10.97
CA LEU A 99 -5.81 -8.36 -9.57
C LEU A 99 -6.82 -9.50 -9.36
N SER A 100 -7.99 -9.43 -10.01
CA SER A 100 -9.01 -10.49 -9.93
C SER A 100 -8.53 -11.79 -10.58
N GLU A 101 -7.88 -11.71 -11.74
CA GLU A 101 -7.34 -12.88 -12.45
C GLU A 101 -6.24 -13.58 -11.65
N GLN A 102 -5.41 -12.84 -10.90
CA GLN A 102 -4.29 -13.41 -10.15
C GLN A 102 -4.65 -13.77 -8.69
N PHE A 103 -5.44 -12.94 -8.01
CA PHE A 103 -5.69 -13.04 -6.58
C PHE A 103 -7.15 -13.34 -6.23
N GLY A 104 -8.07 -13.37 -7.20
CA GLY A 104 -9.48 -13.62 -6.97
C GLY A 104 -10.14 -12.50 -6.17
N ASP A 105 -10.71 -12.84 -5.02
CA ASP A 105 -11.40 -11.92 -4.09
C ASP A 105 -10.53 -11.49 -2.90
N GLN A 106 -9.23 -11.79 -2.95
CA GLN A 106 -8.29 -11.48 -1.87
C GLN A 106 -7.79 -10.03 -1.91
N VAL A 107 -7.98 -9.34 -3.04
CA VAL A 107 -7.59 -7.93 -3.22
C VAL A 107 -8.71 -7.19 -3.94
N ASN A 108 -9.09 -6.02 -3.42
CA ASN A 108 -10.07 -5.14 -4.04
C ASN A 108 -9.59 -3.70 -4.03
N LEU A 109 -9.99 -2.95 -5.05
CA LEU A 109 -9.75 -1.51 -5.14
C LEU A 109 -11.06 -0.77 -4.85
N GLU A 110 -10.98 0.32 -4.08
CA GLU A 110 -12.10 1.22 -3.84
C GLU A 110 -11.76 2.62 -4.38
N PRO A 111 -12.33 3.03 -5.52
CA PRO A 111 -12.07 4.35 -6.11
C PRO A 111 -12.44 5.48 -5.16
N MET A 112 -11.53 6.43 -4.98
CA MET A 112 -11.77 7.62 -4.18
C MET A 112 -12.49 8.66 -5.04
N LEU A 113 -13.68 9.09 -4.61
CA LEU A 113 -14.38 10.20 -5.25
C LEU A 113 -13.51 11.47 -5.20
N LYS A 114 -13.43 12.21 -6.31
CA LYS A 114 -12.87 13.55 -6.31
C LYS A 114 -13.77 14.44 -5.46
N HIS A 115 -13.43 14.66 -4.20
CA HIS A 115 -13.92 15.83 -3.51
C HIS A 115 -13.28 17.03 -4.20
N SER A 116 -14.10 17.78 -4.95
CA SER A 116 -13.76 19.14 -5.35
C SER A 116 -13.47 19.89 -4.06
N SER A 117 -12.18 20.11 -3.75
CA SER A 117 -11.80 21.03 -2.68
C SER A 117 -12.29 22.41 -3.10
N THR A 118 -13.32 22.88 -2.40
CA THR A 118 -13.79 24.28 -2.43
C THR A 118 -12.70 25.20 -1.89
#